data_AF-A0A8B6FHW2-F1
#
_entry.id   AF-A0A8B6FHW2-F1
#
_cell.length_a   1.000
_cell.length_b   1.000
_cell.length_c   1.000
_cell.angle_alpha   90.00
_cell.angle_beta   90.00
_cell.angle_gamma   90.00
#
_symmetry.space_group_name_H-M   'P 1'
#
loop_
_entity.id
_entity.type
_entity.pdbx_description
1 polymer ?
#
loop_
_entity_poly.entity_id
_entity_poly.type
_entity_poly.pdbx_seq_one_letter_code
_entity_poly.pdbx_strand_id
1 'polypeptide(L)'
;MSGIHGSIMCLPSISEDHLIYFATHCKNSKNLQHDTIKMYIAGVRYHYLRAGLNDPTAGTERLPYIMRGIKKSQNNVSRNRLPITSEVLKRLCNLLSTGVFSPFMDLMLQCAFVTAFFGFLRCGEFTCKTKDDYLNCVIIDDVEISLLHDRFVLKLKTSKTDPFRLGVEITINENDIFRPVHIMNKYLKYRLQLGALANFPLFVESELDSSRPLSRATFINYLRQLLIRLGYKESDFCGHSFRIGAATSAAAAGIEDHIIQTLGRWSSDCYIRHISTDKRVISKAQQIMCHF
;
A
#
# COMPACT_ATOMS: atom_id res chain seq x y z
N MET A 1 -3.53 -41.30 -22.10
CA MET A 1 -3.53 -39.91 -21.61
C MET A 1 -2.76 -39.07 -22.60
N SER A 2 -3.48 -38.60 -23.62
CA SER A 2 -2.98 -37.79 -24.72
C SER A 2 -2.83 -36.35 -24.22
N GLY A 3 -1.59 -35.94 -23.98
CA GLY A 3 -1.26 -34.57 -23.60
C GLY A 3 -1.72 -33.60 -24.68
N ILE A 4 -2.46 -32.57 -24.27
CA ILE A 4 -2.87 -31.44 -25.12
C ILE A 4 -1.61 -30.84 -25.73
N HIS A 5 -1.33 -31.18 -26.99
CA HIS A 5 -0.33 -30.49 -27.80
C HIS A 5 -0.92 -29.13 -28.14
N GLY A 6 -0.74 -28.17 -27.24
CA GLY A 6 -0.94 -26.77 -27.56
C GLY A 6 0.00 -26.41 -28.70
N SER A 7 -0.57 -25.89 -29.78
CA SER A 7 0.16 -25.38 -30.95
C SER A 7 1.41 -24.63 -30.49
N ILE A 8 2.58 -25.07 -30.97
CA ILE A 8 3.86 -24.40 -30.72
C ILE A 8 3.71 -22.97 -31.22
N MET A 9 3.45 -22.04 -30.29
CA MET A 9 3.56 -20.62 -30.60
C MET A 9 5.04 -20.39 -30.90
N CYS A 10 5.33 -20.12 -32.17
CA CYS A 10 6.67 -19.82 -32.67
C CYS A 10 7.08 -18.45 -32.11
N LEU A 11 7.56 -18.43 -30.87
CA LEU A 11 8.22 -17.27 -30.31
C LEU A 11 9.53 -17.05 -31.09
N PRO A 12 9.88 -15.79 -31.42
CA PRO A 12 11.08 -15.51 -32.19
C PRO A 12 12.34 -15.95 -31.44
N SER A 13 13.43 -16.25 -32.15
CA SER A 13 14.71 -16.45 -31.48
C SER A 13 15.19 -15.13 -30.87
N ILE A 14 15.53 -15.13 -29.58
CA ILE A 14 16.09 -13.96 -28.88
C ILE A 14 17.57 -14.19 -28.66
N SER A 15 18.39 -13.32 -29.24
CA SER A 15 19.82 -13.22 -28.92
C SER A 15 20.08 -12.22 -27.79
N GLU A 16 21.30 -12.24 -27.26
CA GLU A 16 21.74 -11.24 -26.28
C GLU A 16 21.59 -9.79 -26.81
N ASP A 17 21.91 -9.55 -28.09
CA ASP A 17 21.79 -8.21 -28.68
C ASP A 17 20.35 -7.71 -28.67
N HIS A 18 19.35 -8.58 -28.88
CA HIS A 18 17.94 -8.19 -28.77
C HIS A 18 17.60 -7.72 -27.35
N LEU A 19 18.11 -8.41 -26.31
CA LEU A 19 17.88 -8.01 -24.92
C LEU A 19 18.59 -6.71 -24.57
N ILE A 20 19.80 -6.48 -25.12
CA ILE A 20 20.54 -5.23 -24.95
C ILE A 20 19.81 -4.06 -25.65
N TYR A 21 19.36 -4.25 -26.88
CA TYR A 21 18.59 -3.24 -27.61
C TYR A 21 17.28 -2.93 -26.91
N PHE A 22 16.58 -3.96 -26.41
CA PHE A 22 15.38 -3.78 -25.62
C PHE A 22 15.66 -2.98 -24.34
N ALA A 23 16.68 -3.35 -23.56
CA ALA A 23 17.04 -2.65 -22.33
C ALA A 23 17.41 -1.18 -22.57
N THR A 24 18.21 -0.93 -23.61
CA THR A 24 18.63 0.43 -23.98
C THR A 24 17.47 1.26 -24.55
N HIS A 25 16.59 0.67 -25.35
CA HIS A 25 15.35 1.31 -25.80
C HIS A 25 14.43 1.67 -24.62
N CYS A 26 14.23 0.75 -23.68
CA CYS A 26 13.43 1.01 -22.49
C CYS A 26 13.99 2.18 -21.66
N LYS A 27 15.33 2.28 -21.53
CA LYS A 27 15.96 3.43 -20.86
C LYS A 27 15.79 4.71 -21.68
N ASN A 28 16.27 4.74 -22.91
CA ASN A 28 16.48 5.99 -23.66
C ASN A 28 15.19 6.50 -24.31
N SER A 29 14.35 5.60 -24.80
CA SER A 29 13.13 5.96 -25.53
C SER A 29 11.88 5.97 -24.64
N LYS A 30 11.86 5.15 -23.58
CA LYS A 30 10.71 5.05 -22.67
C LYS A 30 10.97 5.63 -21.28
N ASN A 31 12.18 6.10 -20.99
CA ASN A 31 12.57 6.66 -19.68
C ASN A 31 12.25 5.72 -18.50
N LEU A 32 12.31 4.40 -18.72
CA LEU A 32 11.99 3.41 -17.69
C LEU A 32 13.15 3.24 -16.72
N GLN A 33 12.82 3.06 -15.45
CA GLN A 33 13.79 2.81 -14.39
C GLN A 33 14.36 1.38 -14.49
N HIS A 34 15.61 1.22 -14.06
CA HIS A 34 16.35 -0.04 -14.08
C HIS A 34 15.52 -1.23 -13.58
N ASP A 35 14.81 -1.06 -12.46
CA ASP A 35 14.05 -2.15 -11.85
C ASP A 35 12.85 -2.59 -12.71
N THR A 36 12.21 -1.65 -13.43
CA THR A 36 11.17 -1.96 -14.40
C THR A 36 11.74 -2.71 -15.61
N ILE A 37 12.89 -2.28 -16.11
CA ILE A 37 13.58 -2.95 -17.24
C ILE A 37 13.96 -4.37 -16.85
N LYS A 38 14.54 -4.54 -15.65
CA LYS A 38 14.89 -5.85 -15.10
C LYS A 38 13.66 -6.76 -14.99
N MET A 39 12.52 -6.22 -14.54
CA MET A 39 11.26 -6.96 -14.48
C MET A 39 10.76 -7.37 -15.87
N TYR A 40 10.88 -6.51 -16.88
CA TYR A 40 10.49 -6.85 -18.25
C TYR A 40 11.37 -7.95 -18.83
N ILE A 41 12.70 -7.90 -18.64
CA ILE A 41 13.61 -8.97 -19.06
C ILE A 41 13.25 -10.29 -18.36
N ALA A 42 12.94 -10.26 -17.06
CA ALA A 42 12.47 -11.44 -16.34
C ALA A 42 11.13 -11.97 -16.90
N GLY A 43 10.24 -11.08 -17.35
CA GLY A 43 9.01 -11.44 -18.05
C GLY A 43 9.26 -12.14 -19.39
N VAL A 44 10.20 -11.62 -20.20
CA VAL A 44 10.64 -12.28 -21.43
C VAL A 44 11.15 -13.68 -21.13
N ARG A 45 12.08 -13.82 -20.18
CA ARG A 45 12.57 -15.13 -19.71
C ARG A 45 11.43 -16.08 -19.32
N TYR A 46 10.48 -15.60 -18.50
CA TYR A 46 9.34 -16.40 -18.04
C TYR A 46 8.49 -16.91 -19.21
N HIS A 47 8.21 -16.07 -20.21
CA HIS A 47 7.41 -16.48 -21.36
C HIS A 47 8.07 -17.58 -22.20
N TYR A 48 9.40 -17.55 -22.37
CA TYR A 48 10.14 -18.58 -23.11
C TYR A 48 10.18 -19.89 -22.35
N LEU A 49 10.52 -19.86 -21.07
CA LEU A 49 10.53 -21.04 -20.22
C LEU A 49 9.15 -21.71 -20.16
N ARG A 50 8.08 -20.92 -20.05
CA ARG A 50 6.70 -21.43 -20.05
C ARG A 50 6.30 -22.06 -21.39
N ALA A 51 6.87 -21.61 -22.50
CA ALA A 51 6.67 -22.19 -23.82
C ALA A 51 7.53 -23.45 -24.06
N GLY A 52 8.30 -23.91 -23.07
CA GLY A 52 9.22 -25.03 -23.21
C GLY A 52 10.48 -24.71 -24.02
N LEU A 53 10.78 -23.43 -24.24
CA LEU A 53 11.97 -22.96 -24.95
C LEU A 53 13.12 -22.68 -23.99
N ASN A 54 14.33 -22.59 -24.55
CA ASN A 54 15.54 -22.26 -23.79
C ASN A 54 15.45 -20.87 -23.14
N ASP A 55 16.15 -20.69 -22.02
CA ASP A 55 16.25 -19.40 -21.32
C ASP A 55 17.00 -18.38 -22.21
N PRO A 56 16.34 -17.33 -22.72
CA PRO A 56 16.97 -16.34 -23.60
C PRO A 56 17.98 -15.46 -22.86
N THR A 57 18.02 -15.52 -21.52
CA THR A 57 18.97 -14.77 -20.68
C THR A 57 20.16 -15.61 -20.24
N ALA A 58 20.12 -16.93 -20.45
CA ALA A 58 21.24 -17.81 -20.12
C ALA A 58 22.44 -17.53 -21.04
N GLY A 59 23.64 -17.52 -20.47
CA GLY A 59 24.87 -17.25 -21.21
C GLY A 59 25.05 -15.80 -21.68
N THR A 60 24.22 -14.86 -21.23
CA THR A 60 24.40 -13.44 -21.55
C THR A 60 25.50 -12.82 -20.70
N GLU A 61 26.64 -12.49 -21.31
CA GLU A 61 27.80 -11.92 -20.63
C GLU A 61 27.77 -10.38 -20.59
N ARG A 62 27.28 -9.74 -21.65
CA ARG A 62 27.24 -8.29 -21.85
C ARG A 62 26.00 -7.65 -21.24
N LEU A 63 24.85 -8.32 -21.31
CA LEU A 63 23.58 -7.80 -20.78
C LEU A 63 23.69 -7.40 -19.29
N PRO A 64 24.33 -8.18 -18.39
CA PRO A 64 24.53 -7.75 -17.01
C PRO A 64 25.33 -6.44 -16.86
N TYR A 65 26.35 -6.21 -17.70
CA TYR A 65 27.12 -4.97 -17.70
C TYR A 65 26.28 -3.79 -18.20
N ILE A 66 25.47 -3.99 -19.25
CA ILE A 66 24.53 -2.98 -19.74
C ILE A 66 23.53 -2.61 -18.64
N MET A 67 22.91 -3.60 -18.00
CA MET A 67 21.97 -3.37 -16.89
C MET A 67 22.63 -2.62 -15.73
N ARG A 68 23.88 -2.96 -15.39
CA ARG A 68 24.68 -2.23 -14.39
C ARG A 68 24.95 -0.78 -14.81
N GLY A 69 25.29 -0.56 -16.08
CA GLY A 69 25.50 0.77 -16.65
C GLY A 69 24.22 1.62 -16.60
N ILE A 70 23.07 1.04 -16.97
CA ILE A 70 21.76 1.66 -16.84
C ILE A 70 21.52 2.06 -15.38
N LYS A 71 21.67 1.14 -14.44
CA LYS A 71 21.48 1.39 -13.01
C LYS A 71 22.34 2.55 -12.49
N LYS A 72 23.63 2.55 -12.83
CA LYS A 72 24.56 3.61 -12.42
C LYS A 72 24.21 4.96 -13.03
N SER A 73 23.83 4.98 -14.32
CA SER A 73 23.49 6.21 -15.02
C SER A 73 22.19 6.87 -14.55
N GLN A 74 21.30 6.12 -13.92
CA GLN A 74 19.98 6.62 -13.52
C GLN A 74 19.98 7.33 -12.17
N ASN A 75 21.12 7.42 -11.46
CA ASN A 75 21.21 7.97 -10.09
C ASN A 75 19.94 7.67 -9.32
N ASN A 76 19.73 6.42 -8.86
CA ASN A 76 18.49 5.92 -8.27
C ASN A 76 17.94 6.84 -7.14
N VAL A 77 17.31 7.96 -7.51
CA VAL A 77 16.57 8.83 -6.62
C VAL A 77 15.23 8.16 -6.51
N SER A 78 15.13 7.25 -5.55
CA SER A 78 13.83 6.79 -5.08
C SER A 78 13.02 8.06 -4.76
N ARG A 79 11.85 8.21 -5.38
CA ARG A 79 10.92 9.26 -4.95
C ARG A 79 10.61 9.01 -3.48
N ASN A 80 11.13 9.88 -2.60
CA ASN A 80 10.80 9.84 -1.19
C ASN A 80 9.29 10.08 -1.06
N ARG A 81 8.59 9.04 -0.64
CA ARG A 81 7.15 9.09 -0.36
C ARG A 81 7.02 9.58 1.06
N LEU A 82 6.41 10.74 1.25
CA LEU A 82 6.23 11.30 2.58
C LEU A 82 5.26 10.44 3.41
N PRO A 83 5.57 10.23 4.70
CA PRO A 83 4.70 9.53 5.62
C PRO A 83 3.47 10.37 5.99
N ILE A 84 2.30 9.73 6.13
CA ILE A 84 1.20 10.28 6.92
C ILE A 84 1.49 9.92 8.38
N THR A 85 2.28 10.74 9.07
CA THR A 85 2.57 10.55 10.51
C THR A 85 1.33 10.79 11.36
N SER A 86 1.37 10.44 12.64
CA SER A 86 0.27 10.73 13.59
C SER A 86 -0.09 12.21 13.62
N GLU A 87 0.89 13.11 13.51
CA GLU A 87 0.66 14.56 13.42
C GLU A 87 -0.07 14.96 12.12
N VAL A 88 0.35 14.41 10.97
CA VAL A 88 -0.35 14.66 9.69
C VAL A 88 -1.76 14.08 9.72
N LEU A 89 -1.93 12.88 10.27
CA LEU A 89 -3.23 12.24 10.46
C LEU A 89 -4.15 13.10 11.32
N LYS A 90 -3.64 13.63 12.44
CA LYS A 90 -4.39 14.52 13.34
C LYS A 90 -4.88 15.75 12.60
N ARG A 91 -4.03 16.38 11.78
CA ARG A 91 -4.42 17.53 10.95
C ARG A 91 -5.48 17.18 9.91
N LEU A 92 -5.37 16.00 9.27
CA LEU A 92 -6.38 15.52 8.32
C LEU A 92 -7.73 15.29 9.01
N CYS A 93 -7.75 14.62 10.17
CA CYS A 93 -8.97 14.39 10.94
C CYS A 93 -9.59 15.70 11.44
N ASN A 94 -8.77 16.64 11.93
CA ASN A 94 -9.24 17.96 12.37
C ASN A 94 -9.87 18.73 11.21
N LEU A 95 -9.24 18.72 10.03
CA LEU A 95 -9.76 19.37 8.84
C LEU A 95 -11.09 18.75 8.40
N LEU A 96 -11.21 17.42 8.38
CA LEU A 96 -12.47 16.75 8.06
C LEU A 96 -13.59 17.09 9.07
N SER A 97 -13.25 17.30 10.34
CA SER A 97 -14.22 17.71 11.37
C SER A 97 -14.78 19.12 11.18
N THR A 98 -14.18 19.96 10.31
CA THR A 98 -14.73 21.28 9.97
C THR A 98 -15.76 21.24 8.84
N GLY A 99 -16.02 20.07 8.23
CA GLY A 99 -16.94 19.93 7.10
C GLY A 99 -16.29 20.31 5.77
N VAL A 100 -15.57 19.38 5.13
CA VAL A 100 -14.84 19.62 3.88
C VAL A 100 -15.64 19.19 2.67
N PHE A 101 -16.31 18.04 2.77
CA PHE A 101 -17.09 17.44 1.70
C PHE A 101 -18.57 17.39 2.13
N SER A 102 -19.07 16.22 2.52
CA SER A 102 -20.37 16.04 3.16
C SER A 102 -20.19 15.38 4.53
N PRO A 103 -21.17 15.50 5.46
CA PRO A 103 -21.07 14.86 6.77
C PRO A 103 -20.75 13.35 6.69
N PHE A 104 -21.33 12.65 5.70
CA PHE A 104 -21.03 11.25 5.44
C PHE A 104 -19.60 11.05 4.92
N MET A 105 -19.21 11.79 3.87
CA MET A 105 -17.90 11.62 3.24
C MET A 105 -16.76 11.96 4.20
N ASP A 106 -16.95 12.98 5.03
CA ASP A 106 -15.95 13.37 6.01
C ASP A 106 -15.81 12.30 7.10
N LEU A 107 -16.91 11.75 7.61
CA LEU A 107 -16.88 10.63 8.56
C LEU A 107 -16.27 9.36 7.95
N MET A 108 -16.62 9.03 6.71
CA MET A 108 -16.10 7.89 5.97
C MET A 108 -14.58 8.00 5.79
N LEU A 109 -14.08 9.18 5.36
CA LEU A 109 -12.66 9.42 5.20
C LEU A 109 -11.91 9.40 6.53
N GLN A 110 -12.47 9.98 7.60
CA GLN A 110 -11.88 9.88 8.95
C GLN A 110 -11.74 8.40 9.37
N CYS A 111 -12.81 7.62 9.22
CA CYS A 111 -12.82 6.21 9.53
C CYS A 111 -11.76 5.44 8.71
N ALA A 112 -11.69 5.68 7.40
CA ALA A 112 -10.73 5.05 6.51
C ALA A 112 -9.27 5.43 6.85
N PHE A 113 -8.99 6.70 7.14
CA PHE A 113 -7.65 7.18 7.47
C PHE A 113 -7.15 6.61 8.80
N VAL A 114 -7.99 6.64 9.83
CA VAL A 114 -7.65 6.12 11.15
C VAL A 114 -7.47 4.59 11.09
N THR A 115 -8.36 3.88 10.40
CA THR A 115 -8.24 2.43 10.17
C THR A 115 -6.96 2.08 9.40
N ALA A 116 -6.65 2.82 8.34
CA ALA A 116 -5.45 2.61 7.54
C ALA A 116 -4.16 2.85 8.33
N PHE A 117 -4.15 3.86 9.20
CA PHE A 117 -3.00 4.18 10.04
C PHE A 117 -2.78 3.12 11.14
N PHE A 118 -3.77 2.88 12.00
CA PHE A 118 -3.61 1.96 13.14
C PHE A 118 -3.57 0.49 12.71
N GLY A 119 -4.18 0.13 11.57
CA GLY A 119 -4.04 -1.20 10.99
C GLY A 119 -2.76 -1.40 10.17
N PHE A 120 -1.90 -0.38 10.05
CA PHE A 120 -0.70 -0.40 9.19
C PHE A 120 -1.04 -0.85 7.76
N LEU A 121 -2.21 -0.45 7.26
CA LEU A 121 -2.77 -0.99 6.02
C LEU A 121 -2.07 -0.42 4.81
N ARG A 122 -1.88 -1.28 3.79
CA ARG A 122 -1.64 -0.80 2.43
C ARG A 122 -2.94 -0.28 1.86
N CYS A 123 -2.91 0.73 1.00
CA CYS A 123 -4.14 1.26 0.39
C CYS A 123 -5.00 0.18 -0.28
N GLY A 124 -4.37 -0.82 -0.93
CA GLY A 124 -5.11 -1.92 -1.56
C GLY A 124 -5.70 -2.97 -0.60
N GLU A 125 -5.50 -2.85 0.71
CA GLU A 125 -6.09 -3.75 1.72
C GLU A 125 -7.47 -3.24 2.19
N PHE A 126 -7.79 -1.96 1.99
CA PHE A 126 -9.09 -1.37 2.36
C PHE A 126 -9.78 -0.58 1.23
N THR A 127 -9.18 -0.56 0.03
CA THR A 127 -9.76 0.03 -1.18
C THR A 127 -9.69 -0.98 -2.31
N CYS A 128 -10.55 -0.81 -3.31
CA CYS A 128 -10.64 -1.76 -4.43
C CYS A 128 -9.94 -1.20 -5.68
N LYS A 129 -9.38 -2.09 -6.52
CA LYS A 129 -8.63 -1.68 -7.72
C LYS A 129 -9.56 -1.14 -8.79
N THR A 130 -10.67 -1.83 -9.01
CA THR A 130 -11.73 -1.48 -9.96
C THR A 130 -13.07 -1.57 -9.25
N LYS A 131 -14.11 -1.00 -9.86
CA LYS A 131 -15.48 -1.05 -9.34
C LYS A 131 -16.00 -2.49 -9.23
N ASP A 132 -15.46 -3.40 -10.05
CA ASP A 132 -15.91 -4.78 -10.16
C ASP A 132 -15.14 -5.77 -9.26
N ASP A 133 -14.13 -5.30 -8.51
CA ASP A 133 -13.27 -6.15 -7.67
C ASP A 133 -13.87 -6.41 -6.28
N TYR A 134 -15.19 -6.66 -6.22
CA TYR A 134 -15.96 -6.86 -4.98
C TYR A 134 -15.45 -8.00 -4.11
N LEU A 135 -14.93 -9.06 -4.73
CA LEU A 135 -14.46 -10.27 -4.05
C LEU A 135 -13.27 -10.02 -3.12
N ASN A 136 -12.49 -8.96 -3.39
CA ASN A 136 -11.30 -8.62 -2.60
C ASN A 136 -11.51 -7.39 -1.71
N CYS A 137 -12.69 -6.76 -1.73
CA CYS A 137 -13.01 -5.64 -0.87
C CYS A 137 -13.29 -6.12 0.56
N VAL A 138 -12.84 -5.34 1.55
CA VAL A 138 -13.32 -5.48 2.94
C VAL A 138 -14.80 -5.09 2.99
N ILE A 139 -15.61 -5.91 3.62
CA ILE A 139 -17.07 -5.70 3.79
C ILE A 139 -17.40 -5.34 5.23
N ILE A 140 -18.65 -4.95 5.49
CA ILE A 140 -19.12 -4.61 6.83
C ILE A 140 -18.94 -5.80 7.79
N ASP A 141 -19.27 -7.02 7.38
CA ASP A 141 -19.09 -8.24 8.19
C ASP A 141 -17.63 -8.61 8.49
N ASP A 142 -16.67 -8.01 7.78
CA ASP A 142 -15.26 -8.18 8.10
C ASP A 142 -14.86 -7.34 9.32
N VAL A 143 -15.77 -6.55 9.91
CA VAL A 143 -15.54 -5.73 11.10
C VAL A 143 -16.33 -6.25 12.29
N GLU A 144 -15.62 -6.60 13.35
CA GLU A 144 -16.19 -7.08 14.61
C GLU A 144 -15.85 -6.10 15.74
N ILE A 145 -16.84 -5.36 16.24
CA ILE A 145 -16.68 -4.44 17.38
C ILE A 145 -16.86 -5.22 18.68
N SER A 146 -15.91 -5.10 19.59
CA SER A 146 -15.99 -5.69 20.93
C SER A 146 -17.16 -5.15 21.74
N LEU A 147 -17.72 -5.99 22.63
CA LEU A 147 -18.83 -5.59 23.52
C LEU A 147 -18.46 -4.40 24.43
N LEU A 148 -17.21 -4.32 24.87
CA LEU A 148 -16.69 -3.23 25.70
C LEU A 148 -16.42 -1.94 24.90
N HIS A 149 -16.54 -2.00 23.56
CA HIS A 149 -16.22 -0.89 22.66
C HIS A 149 -14.79 -0.36 22.84
N ASP A 150 -13.86 -1.22 23.29
CA ASP A 150 -12.46 -0.91 23.52
C ASP A 150 -11.56 -1.30 22.33
N ARG A 151 -12.09 -2.11 21.41
CA ARG A 151 -11.42 -2.49 20.16
C ARG A 151 -12.40 -2.92 19.07
N PHE A 152 -11.93 -2.94 17.84
CA PHE A 152 -12.54 -3.72 16.75
C PHE A 152 -11.51 -4.59 16.04
N VAL A 153 -11.97 -5.69 15.46
CA VAL A 153 -11.18 -6.59 14.63
C VAL A 153 -11.58 -6.37 13.17
N LEU A 154 -10.60 -6.14 12.30
CA LEU A 154 -10.77 -6.09 10.84
C LEU A 154 -10.18 -7.37 10.22
N LYS A 155 -11.01 -8.13 9.51
CA LYS A 155 -10.64 -9.37 8.83
C LYS A 155 -10.26 -9.07 7.39
N LEU A 156 -8.98 -9.21 7.04
CA LEU A 156 -8.53 -9.10 5.66
C LEU A 156 -8.57 -10.47 5.01
N LYS A 157 -9.37 -10.64 3.95
CA LYS A 157 -9.52 -11.92 3.23
C LYS A 157 -8.27 -12.32 2.44
N THR A 158 -7.48 -11.34 2.02
CA THR A 158 -6.22 -11.57 1.30
C THR A 158 -5.19 -10.52 1.69
N SER A 159 -3.91 -10.87 1.60
CA SER A 159 -2.83 -9.91 1.63
C SER A 159 -1.77 -10.28 0.59
N LYS A 160 -0.96 -9.30 0.16
CA LYS A 160 0.11 -9.55 -0.82
C LYS A 160 1.11 -10.64 -0.36
N THR A 161 1.22 -10.84 0.95
CA THR A 161 2.15 -11.78 1.59
C THR A 161 1.44 -13.04 2.09
N ASP A 162 0.18 -13.25 1.71
CA ASP A 162 -0.61 -14.42 2.08
C ASP A 162 -0.82 -15.32 0.84
N PRO A 163 0.17 -16.18 0.51
CA PRO A 163 0.08 -17.07 -0.65
C PRO A 163 -1.03 -18.11 -0.52
N PHE A 164 -1.51 -18.37 0.70
CA PHE A 164 -2.52 -19.37 0.99
C PHE A 164 -3.93 -18.79 1.16
N ARG A 165 -4.08 -17.45 1.12
CA ARG A 165 -5.35 -16.73 1.33
C ARG A 165 -6.05 -17.11 2.63
N LEU A 166 -5.28 -17.39 3.68
CA LEU A 166 -5.83 -17.66 5.01
C LEU A 166 -6.44 -16.41 5.64
N GLY A 167 -6.10 -15.24 5.11
CA GLY A 167 -6.49 -13.96 5.66
C GLY A 167 -5.68 -13.58 6.90
N VAL A 168 -5.97 -12.40 7.43
CA VAL A 168 -5.38 -11.93 8.69
C VAL A 168 -6.37 -11.08 9.45
N GLU A 169 -6.41 -11.27 10.76
CA GLU A 169 -7.18 -10.43 11.67
C GLU A 169 -6.31 -9.30 12.22
N ILE A 170 -6.82 -8.08 12.15
CA ILE A 170 -6.14 -6.87 12.63
C ILE A 170 -6.97 -6.29 13.76
N THR A 171 -6.44 -6.33 14.97
CA THR A 171 -7.06 -5.68 16.12
C THR A 171 -6.65 -4.21 16.18
N ILE A 172 -7.63 -3.31 16.24
CA ILE A 172 -7.43 -1.88 16.43
C ILE A 172 -8.10 -1.49 17.75
N ASN A 173 -7.29 -1.06 18.72
CA ASN A 173 -7.75 -0.64 20.04
C ASN A 173 -8.15 0.84 20.06
N GLU A 174 -9.09 1.15 20.94
CA GLU A 174 -9.52 2.52 21.22
C GLU A 174 -8.36 3.32 21.84
N ASN A 175 -8.34 4.62 21.57
CA ASN A 175 -7.42 5.55 22.20
C ASN A 175 -8.04 6.94 22.28
N ASP A 176 -7.53 7.76 23.21
CA ASP A 176 -8.13 9.07 23.55
C ASP A 176 -8.01 10.12 22.45
N ILE A 177 -7.02 9.97 21.54
CA ILE A 177 -6.68 11.00 20.55
C ILE A 177 -7.51 10.82 19.27
N PHE A 178 -7.45 9.64 18.66
CA PHE A 178 -8.07 9.38 17.36
C PHE A 178 -9.40 8.66 17.46
N ARG A 179 -9.70 8.06 18.62
CA ARG A 179 -10.93 7.33 18.91
C ARG A 179 -11.38 6.37 17.77
N PRO A 180 -10.49 5.49 17.27
CA PRO A 180 -10.78 4.60 16.14
C PRO A 180 -12.06 3.77 16.30
N VAL A 181 -12.33 3.25 17.50
CA VAL A 181 -13.49 2.37 17.72
C VAL A 181 -14.78 3.18 17.71
N HIS A 182 -14.78 4.35 18.37
CA HIS A 182 -15.88 5.28 18.32
C HIS A 182 -16.22 5.72 16.89
N ILE A 183 -15.20 6.11 16.10
CA ILE A 183 -15.40 6.56 14.71
C ILE A 183 -15.93 5.41 13.84
N MET A 184 -15.37 4.20 13.96
CA MET A 184 -15.86 3.02 13.25
C MET A 184 -17.32 2.72 13.60
N ASN A 185 -17.66 2.69 14.90
CA ASN A 185 -19.03 2.45 15.35
C ASN A 185 -20.01 3.51 14.82
N LYS A 186 -19.62 4.80 14.88
CA LYS A 186 -20.43 5.91 14.34
C LYS A 186 -20.65 5.75 12.84
N TYR A 187 -19.61 5.39 12.10
CA TYR A 187 -19.69 5.17 10.65
C TYR A 187 -20.57 3.97 10.29
N LEU A 188 -20.41 2.82 10.96
CA LEU A 188 -21.24 1.64 10.73
C LEU A 188 -22.72 1.89 11.05
N LYS A 189 -23.03 2.61 12.13
CA LYS A 189 -24.40 3.03 12.44
C LYS A 189 -24.98 3.89 11.32
N TYR A 190 -24.20 4.82 10.77
CA TYR A 190 -24.67 5.66 9.68
C TYR A 190 -24.87 4.85 8.39
N ARG A 191 -23.99 3.90 8.09
CA ARG A 191 -24.16 2.96 6.97
C ARG A 191 -25.43 2.13 7.09
N LEU A 192 -25.76 1.64 8.28
CA LEU A 192 -26.99 0.89 8.52
C LEU A 192 -28.24 1.75 8.30
N GLN A 193 -28.21 3.02 8.72
CA GLN A 193 -29.30 3.98 8.47
C GLN A 193 -29.53 4.25 6.98
N LEU A 194 -28.49 4.16 6.15
CA LEU A 194 -28.55 4.24 4.69
C LEU A 194 -28.91 2.90 4.02
N GLY A 195 -29.34 1.89 4.79
CA GLY A 195 -29.76 0.59 4.28
C GLY A 195 -28.62 -0.31 3.80
N ALA A 196 -27.38 -0.08 4.25
CA ALA A 196 -26.26 -0.96 3.90
C ALA A 196 -26.44 -2.35 4.53
N LEU A 197 -26.15 -3.39 3.74
CA LEU A 197 -26.18 -4.78 4.18
C LEU A 197 -24.79 -5.24 4.66
N ALA A 198 -24.79 -6.28 5.49
CA ALA A 198 -23.61 -7.00 5.99
C ALA A 198 -22.53 -7.31 4.94
N ASN A 199 -22.95 -7.72 3.74
CA ASN A 199 -22.07 -8.07 2.62
C ASN A 199 -21.63 -6.88 1.75
N PHE A 200 -22.03 -5.65 2.08
CA PHE A 200 -21.64 -4.47 1.33
C PHE A 200 -20.22 -4.00 1.70
N PRO A 201 -19.51 -3.29 0.81
CA PRO A 201 -18.16 -2.80 1.09
C PRO A 201 -18.11 -1.92 2.33
N LEU A 202 -17.06 -2.09 3.14
CA LEU A 202 -16.87 -1.32 4.37
C LEU A 202 -16.73 0.17 4.06
N PHE A 203 -15.95 0.56 3.05
CA PHE A 203 -15.80 1.95 2.62
C PHE A 203 -16.39 2.14 1.21
N VAL A 204 -17.12 3.23 0.99
CA VAL A 204 -17.86 3.49 -0.27
C VAL A 204 -17.56 4.87 -0.84
N GLU A 205 -17.80 5.06 -2.14
CA GLU A 205 -17.55 6.33 -2.83
C GLU A 205 -18.65 7.39 -2.61
N SER A 206 -19.84 6.98 -2.20
CA SER A 206 -20.99 7.89 -2.04
C SER A 206 -22.02 7.31 -1.06
N GLU A 207 -22.75 8.19 -0.38
CA GLU A 207 -23.92 7.85 0.45
C GLU A 207 -25.14 7.41 -0.39
N LEU A 208 -25.17 7.77 -1.67
CA LEU A 208 -26.27 7.44 -2.59
C LEU A 208 -26.19 6.00 -3.12
N ASP A 209 -25.03 5.36 -3.01
CA ASP A 209 -24.80 4.00 -3.48
C ASP A 209 -23.95 3.24 -2.44
N SER A 210 -24.66 2.67 -1.47
CA SER A 210 -24.07 1.88 -0.38
C SER A 210 -23.37 0.61 -0.83
N SER A 211 -23.54 0.20 -2.10
CA SER A 211 -22.91 -1.00 -2.65
C SER A 211 -21.57 -0.70 -3.32
N ARG A 212 -21.31 0.54 -3.76
CA ARG A 212 -20.14 0.86 -4.57
C ARG A 212 -18.87 1.10 -3.75
N PRO A 213 -17.84 0.24 -3.86
CA PRO A 213 -16.68 0.28 -3.00
C PRO A 213 -15.80 1.50 -3.30
N LEU A 214 -15.14 2.00 -2.25
CA LEU A 214 -14.13 3.05 -2.37
C LEU A 214 -12.95 2.55 -3.21
N SER A 215 -12.79 3.10 -4.41
CA SER A 215 -11.65 2.76 -5.24
C SER A 215 -10.38 3.42 -4.74
N ARG A 216 -9.23 2.78 -5.01
CA ARG A 216 -7.91 3.32 -4.68
C ARG A 216 -7.69 4.72 -5.28
N ALA A 217 -8.13 4.93 -6.51
CA ALA A 217 -7.97 6.20 -7.20
C ALA A 217 -8.76 7.31 -6.51
N THR A 218 -10.03 7.03 -6.17
CA THR A 218 -10.91 7.94 -5.45
C THR A 218 -10.37 8.29 -4.06
N PHE A 219 -9.92 7.29 -3.29
CA PHE A 219 -9.30 7.52 -1.98
C PHE A 219 -8.08 8.45 -2.06
N ILE A 220 -7.18 8.19 -3.02
CA ILE A 220 -5.98 9.02 -3.19
C ILE A 220 -6.33 10.43 -3.65
N ASN A 221 -7.38 10.60 -4.46
CA ASN A 221 -7.86 11.91 -4.87
C ASN A 221 -8.34 12.73 -3.66
N TYR A 222 -9.19 12.14 -2.79
CA TYR A 222 -9.64 12.82 -1.57
C TYR A 222 -8.48 13.16 -0.63
N LEU A 223 -7.56 12.22 -0.42
CA LEU A 223 -6.37 12.46 0.40
C LEU A 223 -5.54 13.65 -0.13
N ARG A 224 -5.31 13.73 -1.45
CA ARG A 224 -4.54 14.82 -2.06
C ARG A 224 -5.22 16.17 -1.91
N GLN A 225 -6.53 16.24 -2.11
CA GLN A 225 -7.29 17.47 -1.90
C GLN A 225 -7.14 18.00 -0.48
N LEU A 226 -7.22 17.12 0.53
CA LEU A 226 -7.02 17.50 1.93
C LEU A 226 -5.57 17.93 2.22
N LEU A 227 -4.59 17.21 1.66
CA LEU A 227 -3.17 17.54 1.82
C LEU A 227 -2.82 18.91 1.22
N ILE A 228 -3.38 19.25 0.05
CA ILE A 228 -3.21 20.56 -0.57
C ILE A 228 -3.75 21.67 0.35
N ARG A 229 -4.94 21.47 0.94
CA ARG A 229 -5.52 22.42 1.90
C ARG A 229 -4.67 22.60 3.16
N LEU A 230 -3.92 21.57 3.54
CA LEU A 230 -2.96 21.61 4.65
C LEU A 230 -1.57 22.17 4.24
N GLY A 231 -1.39 22.61 3.00
CA GLY A 231 -0.14 23.18 2.49
C GLY A 231 0.91 22.16 2.05
N TYR A 232 0.55 20.88 1.91
CA TYR A 232 1.45 19.84 1.42
C TYR A 232 1.42 19.71 -0.10
N LYS A 233 2.56 19.27 -0.67
CA LYS A 233 2.65 18.92 -2.09
C LYS A 233 2.09 17.52 -2.33
N GLU A 234 1.01 17.43 -3.11
CA GLU A 234 0.30 16.17 -3.36
C GLU A 234 1.14 15.05 -4.02
N SER A 235 2.16 15.42 -4.79
CA SER A 235 3.03 14.47 -5.50
C SER A 235 3.84 13.57 -4.56
N ASP A 236 3.99 14.00 -3.31
CA ASP A 236 4.87 13.37 -2.35
C ASP A 236 4.16 12.26 -1.57
N PHE A 237 2.82 12.20 -1.66
CA PHE A 237 2.00 11.22 -0.96
C PHE A 237 1.37 10.21 -1.93
N CYS A 238 1.24 8.97 -1.45
CA CYS A 238 0.65 7.89 -2.23
C CYS A 238 -0.01 6.85 -1.32
N GLY A 239 -0.59 5.79 -1.89
CA GLY A 239 -1.26 4.73 -1.12
C GLY A 239 -0.38 3.89 -0.17
N HIS A 240 0.91 4.19 -0.06
CA HIS A 240 1.77 3.60 0.99
C HIS A 240 2.06 4.56 2.15
N SER A 241 1.68 5.84 2.03
CA SER A 241 2.05 6.88 2.98
C SER A 241 1.48 6.64 4.38
N PHE A 242 0.28 6.05 4.51
CA PHE A 242 -0.29 5.63 5.80
C PHE A 242 0.57 4.59 6.50
N ARG A 243 0.89 3.48 5.82
CA ARG A 243 1.72 2.41 6.39
C ARG A 243 3.14 2.89 6.75
N ILE A 244 3.75 3.73 5.91
CA ILE A 244 5.06 4.34 6.21
C ILE A 244 4.94 5.23 7.45
N GLY A 245 3.90 6.06 7.51
CA GLY A 245 3.71 6.99 8.61
C GLY A 245 3.32 6.36 9.94
N ALA A 246 2.56 5.26 9.92
CA ALA A 246 2.30 4.45 11.11
C ALA A 246 3.60 3.89 11.69
N ALA A 247 4.46 3.28 10.84
CA ALA A 247 5.78 2.78 11.24
C ALA A 247 6.67 3.89 11.79
N THR A 248 6.75 5.01 11.08
CA THR A 248 7.56 6.16 11.47
C THR A 248 7.07 6.75 12.80
N SER A 249 5.76 6.83 13.02
CA SER A 249 5.19 7.35 14.27
C SER A 249 5.40 6.40 15.44
N ALA A 250 5.28 5.09 15.21
CA ALA A 250 5.55 4.07 16.22
C ALA A 250 7.02 4.10 16.68
N ALA A 251 7.95 4.18 15.73
CA ALA A 251 9.37 4.31 16.03
C ALA A 251 9.68 5.61 16.77
N ALA A 252 9.08 6.74 16.35
CA ALA A 252 9.25 8.02 17.03
C ALA A 252 8.67 8.01 18.47
N ALA A 253 7.67 7.18 18.73
CA ALA A 253 7.09 6.95 20.06
C ALA A 253 7.91 5.97 20.93
N GLY A 254 8.98 5.39 20.40
CA GLY A 254 9.84 4.44 21.13
C GLY A 254 9.26 3.03 21.25
N ILE A 255 8.28 2.67 20.43
CA ILE A 255 7.75 1.30 20.36
C ILE A 255 8.86 0.38 19.85
N GLU A 256 9.03 -0.78 20.48
CA GLU A 256 10.08 -1.72 20.10
C GLU A 256 9.89 -2.24 18.67
N ASP A 257 11.02 -2.41 17.98
CA ASP A 257 11.07 -2.84 16.58
C ASP A 257 10.28 -4.13 16.30
N HIS A 258 10.32 -5.11 17.20
CA HIS A 258 9.57 -6.36 17.05
C HIS A 258 8.05 -6.15 17.14
N ILE A 259 7.58 -5.18 17.92
CA ILE A 259 6.17 -4.79 17.99
C ILE A 259 5.77 -4.06 16.70
N ILE A 260 6.60 -3.14 16.21
CA ILE A 260 6.37 -2.45 14.92
C ILE A 260 6.30 -3.48 13.79
N GLN A 261 7.20 -4.46 13.80
CA GLN A 261 7.23 -5.56 12.84
C GLN A 261 5.92 -6.35 12.84
N THR A 262 5.43 -6.72 14.03
CA THR A 262 4.16 -7.42 14.24
C THR A 262 2.96 -6.59 13.78
N LEU A 263 2.86 -5.33 14.22
CA LEU A 263 1.77 -4.41 13.85
C LEU A 263 1.69 -4.21 12.33
N GLY A 264 2.85 -4.05 11.71
CA GLY A 264 2.94 -3.94 10.26
C GLY A 264 2.77 -5.25 9.52
N ARG A 265 2.88 -6.42 10.14
CA ARG A 265 2.89 -7.73 9.44
C ARG A 265 4.06 -7.81 8.44
N TRP A 266 5.25 -7.42 8.87
CA TRP A 266 6.46 -7.56 8.05
C TRP A 266 7.21 -8.85 8.38
N SER A 267 7.37 -9.74 7.39
CA SER A 267 8.10 -11.01 7.55
C SER A 267 9.62 -10.87 7.60
N SER A 268 10.14 -9.66 7.40
CA SER A 268 11.58 -9.34 7.39
C SER A 268 11.79 -7.89 7.84
N ASP A 269 13.05 -7.50 8.01
CA ASP A 269 13.51 -6.14 8.38
C ASP A 269 13.17 -5.04 7.35
N CYS A 270 12.29 -5.34 6.39
CA CYS A 270 11.76 -4.37 5.46
C CYS A 270 10.98 -3.21 6.14
N TYR A 271 10.59 -3.35 7.41
CA TYR A 271 10.04 -2.25 8.21
C TYR A 271 11.05 -1.11 8.43
N ILE A 272 12.35 -1.40 8.49
CA ILE A 272 13.42 -0.40 8.65
C ILE A 272 13.36 0.63 7.49
N ARG A 273 13.05 0.17 6.27
CA ARG A 273 12.88 1.07 5.10
C ARG A 273 11.65 1.98 5.20
N HIS A 274 10.72 1.67 6.10
CA HIS A 274 9.51 2.46 6.34
C HIS A 274 9.66 3.43 7.52
N ILE A 275 10.72 3.32 8.32
CA ILE A 275 11.05 4.27 9.37
C ILE A 275 11.88 5.39 8.75
N SER A 276 11.33 6.60 8.69
CA SER A 276 12.09 7.76 8.24
C SER A 276 13.06 8.21 9.33
N THR A 277 14.36 7.98 9.11
CA THR A 277 15.43 8.45 9.99
C THR A 277 15.73 9.93 9.73
N ASP A 278 14.83 10.82 10.13
CA ASP A 278 15.09 12.26 10.09
C ASP A 278 16.27 12.60 11.02
N LYS A 279 17.03 13.66 10.71
CA LYS A 279 18.19 14.17 11.47
C LYS A 279 17.87 14.33 12.96
N ARG A 280 16.63 14.66 13.29
CA ARG A 280 16.13 14.78 14.67
C ARG A 280 16.20 13.46 15.44
N VAL A 281 15.87 12.34 14.80
CA VAL A 281 15.93 11.00 15.41
C VAL A 281 17.39 10.62 15.69
N ILE A 282 18.28 10.91 14.75
CA ILE A 282 19.74 10.67 14.90
C ILE A 282 20.29 11.50 16.06
N SER A 283 19.96 12.80 16.11
CA SER A 283 20.41 13.69 17.17
C SER A 283 19.92 13.25 18.56
N LYS A 284 18.65 12.83 18.68
CA LYS A 284 18.10 12.31 19.94
C LYS A 284 18.77 11.00 20.36
N ALA A 285 19.01 10.09 19.42
CA ALA A 285 19.70 8.83 19.70
C ALA A 285 21.13 9.09 20.23
N GLN A 286 21.87 10.01 19.59
CA GLN A 286 23.21 10.40 20.03
C GLN A 286 23.22 11.04 21.42
N GLN A 287 22.20 11.83 21.78
CA GLN A 287 22.08 12.40 23.12
C GLN A 287 21.83 11.33 24.19
N ILE A 288 20.98 10.34 23.90
CA ILE A 288 20.68 9.23 24.83
C ILE A 288 21.92 8.37 25.07
N MET A 289 22.77 8.18 24.06
CA MET A 289 24.04 7.43 24.21
C MET A 289 25.01 8.05 25.23
N CYS A 290 24.83 9.32 25.61
CA CYS A 290 25.68 9.96 26.63
C CYS A 290 25.20 9.70 28.07
N HIS A 291 24.04 9.06 28.24
CA HIS A 291 23.44 8.75 29.53
C HIS A 291 23.46 7.22 29.75
N PHE A 292 24.63 6.70 30.11
CA PHE A 292 24.81 5.36 30.67
C PHE A 292 25.31 5.48 32.10
#